data_AF-F2UMD4-F1
#
_entry.id   AF-F2UMD4-F1
#
_cell.length_a   1.000
_cell.length_b   1.000
_cell.length_c   1.000
_cell.angle_alpha   90.00
_cell.angle_beta   90.00
_cell.angle_gamma   90.00
#
_symmetry.space_group_name_H-M   'P 1'
#
loop_
_entity.id
_entity.type
_entity.pdbx_description
1 polymer ?
#
loop_
_entity_poly.entity_id
_entity_poly.type
_entity_poly.pdbx_seq_one_letter_code
_entity_poly.pdbx_strand_id
1 'polypeptide(L)'
;MSSKKGKRKTGSAKEPSKLAKKYEDLSDKEWVELAAKGTLAWRKDLISSPKMARALLTTDAAALQTQLEGMMKLTDTHCNILDAALLDIYTHVIWKAREAQLNVLQTSAFFSLVVELINNIREKQMPLSENMEYFKQAMRTHSVMAPWDGVSSIPDFDLRTISIVTEHIKTTIFQHYALYFHVLSQPFEPETVPFQLSYRTPIVPPPLSEAVPLPEMKANNPAFAHAASATQHNGADDSASHHHDDASERASPTPSRTSPHLAASIQPIAEE
;
A
#
# COMPACT_ATOMS: atom_id res chain seq x y z
N MET A 1 -33.00 -11.06 -81.52
CA MET A 1 -33.73 -11.61 -80.36
C MET A 1 -32.95 -12.78 -79.78
N SER A 2 -33.08 -13.02 -78.47
CA SER A 2 -32.49 -14.10 -77.65
C SER A 2 -31.23 -13.76 -76.85
N SER A 3 -31.54 -13.06 -75.76
CA SER A 3 -30.75 -12.85 -74.54
C SER A 3 -30.62 -14.16 -73.77
N LYS A 4 -29.40 -14.55 -73.35
CA LYS A 4 -29.19 -15.65 -72.39
C LYS A 4 -28.48 -15.12 -71.14
N LYS A 5 -29.29 -15.05 -70.08
CA LYS A 5 -29.02 -14.55 -68.73
C LYS A 5 -27.71 -15.07 -68.12
N GLY A 6 -26.89 -14.13 -67.65
CA GLY A 6 -25.79 -14.37 -66.73
C GLY A 6 -26.28 -14.86 -65.37
N LYS A 7 -25.67 -15.93 -64.87
CA LYS A 7 -25.94 -16.54 -63.57
C LYS A 7 -25.20 -15.74 -62.50
N ARG A 8 -25.92 -14.84 -61.81
CA ARG A 8 -25.42 -14.14 -60.62
C ARG A 8 -25.15 -15.17 -59.51
N LYS A 9 -23.89 -15.28 -59.07
CA LYS A 9 -23.51 -15.96 -57.83
C LYS A 9 -24.13 -15.19 -56.66
N THR A 10 -25.12 -15.78 -56.03
CA THR A 10 -25.66 -15.34 -54.74
C THR A 10 -24.58 -15.55 -53.68
N GLY A 11 -24.08 -14.46 -53.11
CA GLY A 11 -23.25 -14.50 -51.92
C GLY A 11 -24.04 -15.16 -50.79
N SER A 12 -23.48 -16.23 -50.23
CA SER A 12 -23.99 -16.84 -49.02
C SER A 12 -23.84 -15.81 -47.90
N ALA A 13 -24.97 -15.30 -47.41
CA ALA A 13 -25.02 -14.46 -46.24
C ALA A 13 -24.47 -15.28 -45.05
N LYS A 14 -23.34 -14.83 -44.50
CA LYS A 14 -22.85 -15.29 -43.20
C LYS A 14 -23.98 -15.08 -42.18
N GLU A 15 -24.40 -16.16 -41.55
CA GLU A 15 -25.35 -16.17 -40.44
C GLU A 15 -25.02 -15.08 -39.39
N PRO A 16 -26.04 -14.50 -38.75
CA PRO A 16 -25.83 -13.50 -37.71
C PRO A 16 -25.09 -14.12 -36.53
N SER A 17 -24.09 -13.39 -36.05
CA SER A 17 -23.31 -13.68 -34.85
C SER A 17 -24.21 -14.17 -33.70
N LYS A 18 -23.94 -15.38 -33.20
CA LYS A 18 -24.46 -15.83 -31.90
C LYS A 18 -24.23 -14.71 -30.89
N LEU A 19 -25.30 -14.22 -30.24
CA LEU A 19 -25.21 -13.21 -29.20
C LEU A 19 -24.17 -13.67 -28.17
N ALA A 20 -23.16 -12.82 -27.96
CA ALA A 20 -22.18 -12.99 -26.90
C ALA A 20 -22.93 -13.16 -25.56
N LYS A 21 -22.78 -14.32 -24.90
CA LYS A 21 -23.35 -14.53 -23.56
C LYS A 21 -22.73 -13.50 -22.61
N LYS A 22 -23.51 -12.91 -21.70
CA LYS A 22 -22.90 -12.07 -20.66
C LYS A 22 -22.09 -12.95 -19.72
N TYR A 23 -21.02 -12.39 -19.16
CA TYR A 23 -20.23 -13.06 -18.14
C TYR A 23 -21.09 -13.63 -17.00
N GLU A 24 -22.16 -12.93 -16.60
CA GLU A 24 -23.08 -13.38 -15.55
C GLU A 24 -23.76 -14.73 -15.79
N ASP A 25 -23.88 -15.14 -17.05
CA ASP A 25 -24.67 -16.31 -17.47
C ASP A 25 -23.82 -17.56 -17.70
N LEU A 26 -22.50 -17.46 -17.48
CA LEU A 26 -21.57 -18.58 -17.62
C LEU A 26 -21.63 -19.50 -16.39
N SER A 27 -21.67 -20.81 -16.64
CA SER A 27 -21.51 -21.83 -15.61
C SER A 27 -20.07 -21.92 -15.11
N ASP A 28 -19.86 -22.42 -13.88
CA ASP A 28 -18.53 -22.58 -13.27
C ASP A 28 -17.56 -23.42 -14.13
N LYS A 29 -18.08 -24.36 -14.94
CA LYS A 29 -17.28 -25.15 -15.88
C LYS A 29 -16.83 -24.33 -17.10
N GLU A 30 -17.73 -23.54 -17.68
CA GLU A 30 -17.39 -22.63 -18.79
C GLU A 30 -16.38 -21.56 -18.33
N TRP A 31 -16.43 -21.14 -17.06
CA TRP A 31 -15.45 -20.24 -16.47
C TRP A 31 -14.04 -20.80 -16.41
N VAL A 32 -13.90 -22.06 -15.98
CA VAL A 32 -12.60 -22.73 -15.89
C VAL A 32 -11.96 -22.88 -17.27
N GLU A 33 -12.76 -23.20 -18.30
CA GLU A 33 -12.27 -23.29 -19.68
C GLU A 33 -11.91 -21.92 -20.28
N LEU A 34 -12.59 -20.84 -19.88
CA LEU A 34 -12.29 -19.48 -20.32
C LEU A 34 -11.00 -18.94 -19.65
N ALA A 35 -10.83 -19.18 -18.36
CA ALA A 35 -9.62 -18.83 -17.61
C ALA A 35 -8.37 -19.54 -18.16
N ALA A 36 -8.52 -20.74 -18.72
CA ALA A 36 -7.43 -21.50 -19.34
C ALA A 36 -6.90 -20.86 -20.65
N LYS A 37 -7.59 -19.88 -21.25
CA LYS A 37 -7.25 -19.29 -22.55
C LYS A 37 -6.27 -18.11 -22.50
N GLY A 38 -5.54 -17.95 -21.39
CA GLY A 38 -4.47 -16.95 -21.30
C GLY A 38 -4.95 -15.52 -21.10
N THR A 39 -6.13 -15.31 -20.52
CA THR A 39 -6.56 -14.01 -19.97
C THR A 39 -5.87 -13.76 -18.62
N LEU A 40 -5.66 -12.48 -18.27
CA LEU A 40 -5.23 -12.11 -16.92
C LEU A 40 -6.38 -12.20 -15.91
N ALA A 41 -7.62 -12.19 -16.37
CA ALA A 41 -8.79 -12.27 -15.51
C ALA A 41 -9.12 -13.72 -15.12
N TRP A 42 -9.97 -13.86 -14.10
CA TRP A 42 -10.60 -15.13 -13.70
C TRP A 42 -9.62 -16.22 -13.25
N ARG A 43 -8.48 -15.81 -12.67
CA ARG A 43 -7.48 -16.74 -12.15
C ARG A 43 -8.05 -17.50 -10.94
N LYS A 44 -7.91 -18.84 -10.98
CA LYS A 44 -8.48 -19.75 -9.98
C LYS A 44 -8.06 -19.42 -8.54
N ASP A 45 -6.80 -19.06 -8.35
CA ASP A 45 -6.23 -18.78 -7.03
C ASP A 45 -6.37 -17.30 -6.60
N LEU A 46 -7.01 -16.45 -7.43
CA LEU A 46 -7.24 -15.02 -7.18
C LEU A 46 -8.73 -14.71 -7.34
N ILE A 47 -9.07 -13.65 -8.08
CA ILE A 47 -10.45 -13.27 -8.39
C ILE A 47 -11.00 -14.20 -9.48
N SER A 48 -11.63 -15.29 -9.05
CA SER A 48 -12.06 -16.41 -9.91
C SER A 48 -13.43 -16.22 -10.59
N SER A 49 -14.25 -15.28 -10.13
CA SER A 49 -15.59 -15.05 -10.71
C SER A 49 -16.03 -13.58 -10.67
N PRO A 50 -16.97 -13.15 -11.55
CA PRO A 50 -17.49 -11.78 -11.52
C PRO A 50 -18.27 -11.47 -10.24
N LYS A 51 -18.93 -12.48 -9.63
CA LYS A 51 -19.63 -12.31 -8.36
C LYS A 51 -18.66 -11.91 -7.25
N MET A 52 -17.50 -12.57 -7.21
CA MET A 52 -16.42 -12.23 -6.28
C MET A 52 -15.85 -10.83 -6.55
N ALA A 53 -15.57 -10.50 -7.82
CA ALA A 53 -15.09 -9.17 -8.19
C ALA A 53 -16.08 -8.05 -7.75
N ARG A 54 -17.39 -8.27 -7.94
CA ARG A 54 -18.43 -7.33 -7.48
C ARG A 54 -18.48 -7.21 -5.97
N ALA A 55 -18.39 -8.33 -5.26
CA ALA A 55 -18.35 -8.31 -3.79
C ALA A 55 -17.19 -7.41 -3.34
N LEU A 56 -15.96 -7.69 -3.80
CA LEU A 56 -14.78 -6.91 -3.45
C LEU A 56 -14.90 -5.40 -3.77
N LEU A 57 -15.55 -5.04 -4.88
CA LEU A 57 -15.76 -3.63 -5.25
C LEU A 57 -16.82 -2.89 -4.41
N THR A 58 -17.72 -3.62 -3.75
CA THR A 58 -18.87 -3.07 -3.00
C THR A 58 -18.72 -3.14 -1.49
N THR A 59 -17.86 -4.02 -0.99
CA THR A 59 -17.61 -4.23 0.44
C THR A 59 -16.96 -3.01 1.10
N ASP A 60 -17.16 -2.87 2.41
CA ASP A 60 -16.46 -1.89 3.25
C ASP A 60 -14.97 -2.24 3.42
N ALA A 61 -14.17 -1.30 3.93
CA ALA A 61 -12.73 -1.45 4.01
C ALA A 61 -12.28 -2.61 4.91
N ALA A 62 -12.96 -2.84 6.05
CA ALA A 62 -12.58 -3.87 7.00
C ALA A 62 -12.91 -5.27 6.44
N ALA A 63 -14.11 -5.46 5.91
CA ALA A 63 -14.48 -6.73 5.31
C ALA A 63 -13.73 -7.02 4.00
N LEU A 64 -13.29 -5.99 3.26
CA LEU A 64 -12.40 -6.15 2.10
C LEU A 64 -11.06 -6.76 2.53
N GLN A 65 -10.44 -6.21 3.57
CA GLN A 65 -9.18 -6.73 4.10
C GLN A 65 -9.32 -8.19 4.54
N THR A 66 -10.35 -8.53 5.33
CA THR A 66 -10.59 -9.91 5.76
C THR A 66 -10.79 -10.88 4.58
N GLN A 67 -11.50 -10.45 3.52
CA GLN A 67 -11.65 -11.29 2.32
C GLN A 67 -10.33 -11.48 1.57
N LEU A 68 -9.51 -10.44 1.46
CA LEU A 68 -8.21 -10.51 0.80
C LEU A 68 -7.21 -11.36 1.59
N GLU A 69 -7.20 -11.27 2.92
CA GLU A 69 -6.39 -12.13 3.81
C GLU A 69 -6.68 -13.61 3.57
N GLY A 70 -7.97 -13.98 3.58
CA GLY A 70 -8.39 -15.36 3.33
C GLY A 70 -8.08 -15.83 1.91
N MET A 71 -8.28 -14.98 0.90
CA MET A 71 -7.99 -15.30 -0.50
C MET A 71 -6.49 -15.49 -0.75
N MET A 72 -5.66 -14.58 -0.23
CA MET A 72 -4.21 -14.59 -0.45
C MET A 72 -3.45 -15.49 0.53
N LYS A 73 -4.17 -16.16 1.46
CA LYS A 73 -3.61 -17.05 2.49
C LYS A 73 -2.53 -16.36 3.32
N LEU A 74 -2.76 -15.10 3.68
CA LEU A 74 -1.87 -14.34 4.55
C LEU A 74 -2.04 -14.87 5.99
N THR A 75 -0.92 -15.17 6.66
CA THR A 75 -0.94 -15.99 7.88
C THR A 75 -1.14 -15.18 9.14
N ASP A 76 -0.52 -14.01 9.23
CA ASP A 76 -0.67 -13.11 10.39
C ASP A 76 -0.30 -11.68 9.99
N THR A 77 -1.29 -10.90 9.55
CA THR A 77 -1.11 -9.50 9.15
C THR A 77 -0.86 -8.56 10.34
N HIS A 78 -1.06 -9.02 11.58
CA HIS A 78 -0.77 -8.22 12.78
C HIS A 78 0.67 -8.36 13.25
N CYS A 79 1.26 -9.55 13.11
CA CYS A 79 2.61 -9.83 13.58
C CYS A 79 3.66 -9.90 12.45
N ASN A 80 3.24 -10.15 11.21
CA ASN A 80 4.14 -10.21 10.05
C ASN A 80 3.99 -8.95 9.19
N ILE A 81 5.01 -8.10 9.22
CA ILE A 81 5.05 -6.85 8.46
C ILE A 81 4.99 -7.07 6.94
N LEU A 82 5.46 -8.22 6.44
CA LEU A 82 5.40 -8.56 5.02
C LEU A 82 3.96 -8.87 4.60
N ASP A 83 3.27 -9.70 5.38
CA ASP A 83 1.87 -10.06 5.12
C ASP A 83 0.99 -8.80 5.20
N ALA A 84 1.26 -7.92 6.18
CA ALA A 84 0.58 -6.62 6.31
C ALA A 84 0.81 -5.73 5.08
N ALA A 85 2.06 -5.57 4.65
CA ALA A 85 2.40 -4.75 3.48
C ALA A 85 1.79 -5.29 2.19
N LEU A 86 1.75 -6.62 2.01
CA LEU A 86 1.10 -7.26 0.88
C LEU A 86 -0.41 -7.03 0.89
N LEU A 87 -1.06 -7.16 2.06
CA LEU A 87 -2.48 -6.87 2.21
C LEU A 87 -2.80 -5.42 1.82
N ASP A 88 -1.96 -4.46 2.26
CA ASP A 88 -2.14 -3.05 1.92
C ASP A 88 -2.05 -2.81 0.42
N ILE A 89 -1.06 -3.41 -0.26
CA ILE A 89 -0.93 -3.33 -1.72
C ILE A 89 -2.20 -3.86 -2.39
N TYR A 90 -2.65 -5.05 -2.03
CA TYR A 90 -3.83 -5.69 -2.63
C TYR A 90 -5.12 -4.90 -2.37
N THR A 91 -5.28 -4.37 -1.16
CA THR A 91 -6.41 -3.51 -0.79
C THR A 91 -6.41 -2.25 -1.63
N HIS A 92 -5.24 -1.63 -1.83
CA HIS A 92 -5.09 -0.42 -2.61
C HIS A 92 -5.43 -0.62 -4.10
N VAL A 93 -5.15 -1.80 -4.66
CA VAL A 93 -5.53 -2.16 -6.03
C VAL A 93 -7.05 -2.20 -6.20
N ILE A 94 -7.76 -2.86 -5.28
CA ILE A 94 -9.24 -2.92 -5.33
C ILE A 94 -9.83 -1.52 -5.12
N TRP A 95 -9.27 -0.75 -4.19
CA TRP A 95 -9.69 0.63 -3.97
C TRP A 95 -9.50 1.49 -5.23
N LYS A 96 -8.35 1.37 -5.90
CA LYS A 96 -8.09 2.09 -7.14
C LYS A 96 -9.05 1.67 -8.25
N ALA A 97 -9.36 0.39 -8.36
CA ALA A 97 -10.33 -0.12 -9.32
C ALA A 97 -11.73 0.48 -9.08
N ARG A 98 -12.13 0.60 -7.82
CA ARG A 98 -13.38 1.26 -7.42
C ARG A 98 -13.40 2.74 -7.78
N GLU A 99 -12.35 3.49 -7.45
CA GLU A 99 -12.24 4.92 -7.79
C GLU A 99 -12.29 5.18 -9.30
N ALA A 100 -11.59 4.34 -10.06
CA ALA A 100 -11.53 4.42 -11.52
C ALA A 100 -12.81 3.91 -12.21
N GLN A 101 -13.74 3.31 -11.46
CA GLN A 101 -14.95 2.65 -11.96
C GLN A 101 -14.63 1.60 -13.02
N LEU A 102 -13.61 0.77 -12.74
CA LEU A 102 -13.25 -0.33 -13.61
C LEU A 102 -14.35 -1.38 -13.63
N ASN A 103 -14.54 -2.04 -14.76
CA ASN A 103 -15.48 -3.15 -14.83
C ASN A 103 -14.91 -4.39 -14.08
N VAL A 104 -15.75 -5.38 -13.85
CA VAL A 104 -15.38 -6.60 -13.10
C VAL A 104 -14.25 -7.41 -13.76
N LEU A 105 -14.21 -7.41 -15.10
CA LEU A 105 -13.17 -8.07 -15.89
C LEU A 105 -11.82 -7.36 -15.70
N GLN A 106 -11.80 -6.04 -15.92
CA GLN A 106 -10.66 -5.15 -15.75
C GLN A 106 -10.12 -5.20 -14.32
N THR A 107 -11.01 -5.26 -13.32
CA THR A 107 -10.61 -5.38 -11.91
C THR A 107 -9.89 -6.71 -11.66
N SER A 108 -10.44 -7.82 -12.16
CA SER A 108 -9.81 -9.15 -12.04
C SER A 108 -8.45 -9.21 -12.75
N ALA A 109 -8.36 -8.65 -13.96
CA ALA A 109 -7.12 -8.58 -14.72
C ALA A 109 -6.07 -7.69 -14.05
N PHE A 110 -6.48 -6.51 -13.56
CA PHE A 110 -5.59 -5.58 -12.86
C PHE A 110 -5.04 -6.19 -11.56
N PHE A 111 -5.90 -6.83 -10.78
CA PHE A 111 -5.49 -7.50 -9.55
C PHE A 111 -4.48 -8.62 -9.83
N SER A 112 -4.75 -9.45 -10.83
CA SER A 112 -3.86 -10.55 -11.21
C SER A 112 -2.50 -10.04 -11.70
N LEU A 113 -2.49 -8.96 -12.48
CA LEU A 113 -1.26 -8.34 -12.95
C LEU A 113 -0.39 -7.86 -11.77
N VAL A 114 -0.98 -7.18 -10.79
CA VAL A 114 -0.23 -6.71 -9.61
C VAL A 114 0.34 -7.89 -8.82
N VAL A 115 -0.45 -8.94 -8.59
CA VAL A 115 0.02 -10.15 -7.91
C VAL A 115 1.19 -10.78 -8.67
N GLU A 116 1.14 -10.85 -10.00
CA GLU A 116 2.24 -11.38 -10.82
C GLU A 116 3.50 -10.51 -10.74
N LEU A 117 3.38 -9.18 -10.74
CA LEU A 117 4.51 -8.27 -10.59
C LEU A 117 5.20 -8.42 -9.22
N ILE A 118 4.41 -8.58 -8.15
CA ILE A 118 4.92 -8.81 -6.80
C ILE A 118 5.58 -10.19 -6.70
N ASN A 119 4.97 -11.24 -7.26
CA ASN A 119 5.55 -12.58 -7.28
C ASN A 119 6.85 -12.65 -8.11
N ASN A 120 6.99 -11.85 -9.17
CA ASN A 120 8.25 -11.74 -9.91
C ASN A 120 9.38 -11.21 -9.02
N ILE A 121 9.08 -10.31 -8.07
CA ILE A 121 10.06 -9.80 -7.11
C ILE A 121 10.36 -10.88 -6.05
N ARG A 122 9.31 -11.43 -5.44
CA ARG A 122 9.42 -12.35 -4.31
C ARG A 122 10.04 -13.70 -4.69
N GLU A 123 9.49 -14.35 -5.71
CA GLU A 123 9.83 -15.74 -6.06
C GLU A 123 10.97 -15.82 -7.08
N LYS A 124 10.97 -14.91 -8.07
CA LYS A 124 11.94 -14.94 -9.17
C LYS A 124 13.12 -14.00 -8.95
N GLN A 125 13.08 -13.14 -7.93
CA GLN A 125 14.07 -12.10 -7.69
C GLN A 125 14.40 -11.30 -8.96
N MET A 126 13.36 -10.98 -9.73
CA MET A 126 13.51 -10.33 -11.03
C MET A 126 13.94 -8.87 -10.83
N PRO A 127 14.98 -8.38 -11.54
CA PRO A 127 15.39 -6.98 -11.47
C PRO A 127 14.32 -6.07 -12.11
N LEU A 128 14.36 -4.78 -11.75
CA LEU A 128 13.37 -3.79 -12.21
C LEU A 128 13.20 -3.78 -13.73
N SER A 129 14.30 -3.82 -14.49
CA SER A 129 14.27 -3.77 -15.95
C SER A 129 13.49 -4.93 -16.56
N GLU A 130 13.69 -6.15 -16.04
CA GLU A 130 13.01 -7.35 -16.51
C GLU A 130 11.53 -7.34 -16.12
N ASN A 131 11.21 -6.92 -14.89
CA ASN A 131 9.82 -6.89 -14.44
C ASN A 131 9.01 -5.77 -15.14
N MET A 132 9.65 -4.65 -15.47
CA MET A 132 9.07 -3.63 -16.35
C MET A 132 8.82 -4.16 -17.76
N GLU A 133 9.73 -4.97 -18.31
CA GLU A 133 9.53 -5.56 -19.63
C GLU A 133 8.41 -6.59 -19.63
N TYR A 134 8.33 -7.40 -18.57
CA TYR A 134 7.19 -8.29 -18.32
C TYR A 134 5.86 -7.51 -18.27
N PHE A 135 5.81 -6.41 -17.51
CA PHE A 135 4.64 -5.54 -17.46
C PHE A 135 4.27 -4.99 -18.84
N LYS A 136 5.21 -4.45 -19.61
CA LYS A 136 4.94 -3.94 -20.97
C LYS A 136 4.40 -5.03 -21.89
N GLN A 137 4.98 -6.23 -21.82
CA GLN A 137 4.54 -7.35 -22.63
C GLN A 137 3.13 -7.81 -22.23
N ALA A 138 2.81 -7.85 -20.93
CA ALA A 138 1.48 -8.12 -20.43
C ALA A 138 0.48 -7.05 -20.94
N MET A 139 0.80 -5.77 -20.77
CA MET A 139 -0.05 -4.68 -21.27
C MET A 139 -0.27 -4.78 -22.77
N ARG A 140 0.74 -5.10 -23.57
CA ARG A 140 0.60 -5.30 -25.04
C ARG A 140 -0.29 -6.50 -25.37
N THR A 141 -0.09 -7.62 -24.68
CA THR A 141 -0.84 -8.87 -24.93
C THR A 141 -2.31 -8.73 -24.57
N HIS A 142 -2.61 -8.07 -23.45
CA HIS A 142 -3.95 -7.96 -22.89
C HIS A 142 -4.72 -6.68 -23.32
N SER A 143 -4.06 -5.77 -24.03
CA SER A 143 -4.71 -4.59 -24.67
C SER A 143 -5.15 -4.84 -26.11
N VAL A 144 -4.50 -5.76 -26.81
CA VAL A 144 -4.88 -6.13 -28.17
C VAL A 144 -6.05 -7.10 -28.09
N MET A 145 -7.15 -6.79 -28.79
CA MET A 145 -8.24 -7.75 -28.98
C MET A 145 -7.70 -9.00 -29.70
N ALA A 146 -7.47 -10.12 -28.99
CA ALA A 146 -7.60 -11.47 -29.56
C ALA A 146 -7.32 -12.60 -28.54
N PRO A 147 -7.91 -13.81 -28.69
CA PRO A 147 -8.98 -14.19 -29.62
C PRO A 147 -10.34 -14.22 -28.90
N TRP A 148 -11.40 -14.20 -29.70
CA TRP A 148 -12.76 -14.62 -29.32
C TRP A 148 -12.74 -15.71 -28.24
N ASP A 149 -13.00 -15.33 -27.00
CA ASP A 149 -13.21 -16.22 -25.85
C ASP A 149 -14.57 -16.94 -25.97
N GLY A 150 -15.43 -16.47 -26.89
CA GLY A 150 -16.79 -16.95 -27.13
C GLY A 150 -17.85 -16.20 -26.35
N VAL A 151 -17.45 -15.25 -25.51
CA VAL A 151 -18.29 -14.63 -24.47
C VAL A 151 -18.20 -13.10 -24.51
N SER A 152 -17.02 -12.53 -24.79
CA SER A 152 -16.81 -11.10 -24.81
C SER A 152 -15.84 -10.69 -25.93
N SER A 153 -16.27 -9.73 -26.73
CA SER A 153 -15.39 -9.08 -27.71
C SER A 153 -14.52 -7.97 -27.07
N ILE A 154 -14.51 -7.87 -25.74
CA ILE A 154 -13.91 -6.75 -25.01
C ILE A 154 -12.53 -7.19 -24.48
N PRO A 155 -11.45 -6.45 -24.76
CA PRO A 155 -10.12 -6.74 -24.22
C PRO A 155 -10.10 -6.60 -22.69
N ASP A 156 -9.16 -7.29 -22.04
CA ASP A 156 -8.94 -7.19 -20.59
C ASP A 156 -8.64 -5.73 -20.19
N PHE A 157 -7.91 -4.99 -21.04
CA PHE A 157 -7.63 -3.57 -20.85
C PHE A 157 -8.00 -2.72 -22.08
N ASP A 158 -8.82 -1.69 -21.86
CA ASP A 158 -9.07 -0.63 -22.84
C ASP A 158 -8.04 0.50 -22.70
N LEU A 159 -7.99 1.42 -23.67
CA LEU A 159 -7.02 2.54 -23.66
C LEU A 159 -7.07 3.38 -22.37
N ARG A 160 -8.26 3.56 -21.80
CA ARG A 160 -8.45 4.32 -20.54
C ARG A 160 -7.85 3.56 -19.37
N THR A 161 -8.17 2.28 -19.24
CA THR A 161 -7.72 1.37 -18.18
C THR A 161 -6.22 1.17 -18.25
N ILE A 162 -5.64 1.07 -19.45
CA ILE A 162 -4.18 1.00 -19.63
C ILE A 162 -3.51 2.19 -18.97
N SER A 163 -3.99 3.41 -19.23
CA SER A 163 -3.41 4.61 -18.64
C SER A 163 -3.52 4.61 -17.11
N ILE A 164 -4.68 4.19 -16.57
CA ILE A 164 -4.94 4.15 -15.13
C ILE A 164 -4.05 3.11 -14.43
N VAL A 165 -3.99 1.89 -14.98
CA VAL A 165 -3.19 0.77 -14.47
C VAL A 165 -1.71 1.09 -14.55
N THR A 166 -1.25 1.66 -15.67
CA THR A 166 0.15 2.06 -15.85
C THR A 166 0.57 3.11 -14.85
N GLU A 167 -0.23 4.16 -14.65
CA GLU A 167 0.11 5.21 -13.69
C GLU A 167 0.10 4.69 -12.26
N HIS A 168 -0.86 3.83 -11.91
CA HIS A 168 -0.89 3.19 -10.61
C HIS A 168 0.36 2.35 -10.36
N ILE A 169 0.67 1.39 -11.25
CA ILE A 169 1.83 0.50 -11.07
C ILE A 169 3.14 1.29 -11.04
N LYS A 170 3.26 2.33 -11.86
CA LYS A 170 4.42 3.21 -11.86
C LYS A 170 4.62 3.90 -10.51
N THR A 171 3.56 4.47 -9.94
CA THR A 171 3.62 5.25 -8.69
C THR A 171 3.68 4.38 -7.44
N THR A 172 3.05 3.20 -7.45
CA THR A 172 2.98 2.33 -6.27
C THR A 172 4.09 1.28 -6.26
N ILE A 173 4.35 0.59 -7.37
CA ILE A 173 5.29 -0.56 -7.41
C ILE A 173 6.65 -0.12 -7.93
N PHE A 174 6.73 0.42 -9.15
CA PHE A 174 8.03 0.67 -9.79
C PHE A 174 8.81 1.82 -9.16
N GLN A 175 8.13 2.86 -8.66
CA GLN A 175 8.78 3.95 -7.92
C GLN A 175 9.48 3.44 -6.65
N HIS A 176 8.95 2.40 -6.01
CA HIS A 176 9.46 1.84 -4.75
C HIS A 176 10.11 0.47 -4.94
N TYR A 177 10.53 0.13 -6.17
CA TYR A 177 10.96 -1.22 -6.51
C TYR A 177 12.16 -1.73 -5.70
N ALA A 178 13.15 -0.87 -5.45
CA ALA A 178 14.34 -1.25 -4.67
C ALA A 178 13.96 -1.66 -3.24
N LEU A 179 12.99 -0.97 -2.63
CA LEU A 179 12.46 -1.33 -1.32
C LEU A 179 11.78 -2.69 -1.37
N TYR A 180 10.84 -2.88 -2.32
CA TYR A 180 10.15 -4.16 -2.46
C TYR A 180 11.10 -5.31 -2.74
N PHE A 181 12.13 -5.09 -3.55
CA PHE A 181 13.16 -6.09 -3.83
C PHE A 181 13.91 -6.50 -2.57
N HIS A 182 14.37 -5.55 -1.74
CA HIS A 182 15.06 -5.90 -0.50
C HIS A 182 14.14 -6.58 0.52
N VAL A 183 12.91 -6.08 0.68
CA VAL A 183 11.97 -6.57 1.69
C VAL A 183 11.37 -7.93 1.32
N LEU A 184 11.10 -8.19 0.03
CA LEU A 184 10.44 -9.42 -0.43
C LEU A 184 11.41 -10.50 -0.89
N SER A 185 12.62 -10.17 -1.33
CA SER A 185 13.58 -11.15 -1.85
C SER A 185 14.56 -11.68 -0.79
N GLN A 186 14.73 -10.99 0.35
CA GLN A 186 15.63 -11.43 1.42
C GLN A 186 14.85 -12.14 2.54
N PRO A 187 15.34 -13.29 3.05
CA PRO A 187 14.83 -13.82 4.30
C PRO A 187 15.17 -12.83 5.42
N PHE A 188 14.15 -12.35 6.13
CA PHE A 188 14.36 -11.55 7.32
C PHE A 188 15.02 -12.43 8.39
N GLU A 189 16.27 -12.14 8.73
CA GLU A 189 16.94 -12.74 9.88
C GLU A 189 16.75 -11.82 11.09
N PRO A 190 15.84 -12.14 12.04
CA PRO A 190 15.66 -11.34 13.23
C PRO A 190 16.94 -11.37 14.07
N GLU A 191 17.67 -10.26 14.12
CA GLU A 191 18.75 -10.08 15.08
C GLU A 191 18.12 -10.00 16.49
N THR A 192 18.25 -11.10 17.24
CA THR A 192 17.73 -11.15 18.61
C THR A 192 18.72 -10.44 19.52
N VAL A 193 18.48 -9.17 19.82
CA VAL A 193 19.33 -8.39 20.73
C VAL A 193 18.90 -8.67 22.17
N PRO A 194 19.73 -9.34 23.00
CA PRO A 194 19.41 -9.51 24.41
C PRO A 194 19.53 -8.17 25.12
N PHE A 195 18.41 -7.62 25.61
CA PHE A 195 18.42 -6.44 26.46
C PHE A 195 18.14 -6.83 27.90
N GLN A 196 18.94 -6.31 28.83
CA GLN A 196 18.77 -6.57 30.26
C GLN A 196 17.89 -5.48 30.86
N LEU A 197 16.59 -5.75 30.97
CA LEU A 197 15.62 -4.80 31.54
C LEU A 197 15.73 -4.81 33.08
N SER A 198 16.39 -3.81 33.66
CA SER A 198 16.30 -3.58 35.11
C SER A 198 15.08 -2.71 35.41
N TYR A 199 13.98 -3.33 35.83
CA TYR A 199 12.87 -2.57 36.41
C TYR A 199 13.24 -2.21 37.85
N ARG A 200 13.38 -0.91 38.16
CA ARG A 200 13.32 -0.46 39.55
C ARG A 200 11.85 -0.38 39.94
N THR A 201 11.42 -1.19 40.89
CA THR A 201 10.12 -0.99 41.54
C THR A 201 10.12 0.42 42.15
N PRO A 202 9.18 1.30 41.77
CA PRO A 202 9.03 2.58 42.44
C PRO A 202 8.87 2.33 43.94
N ILE A 203 9.62 3.07 44.77
CA ILE A 203 9.42 3.02 46.21
C ILE A 203 7.98 3.47 46.45
N VAL A 204 7.14 2.55 46.92
CA VAL A 204 5.78 2.88 47.32
C VAL A 204 5.93 3.80 48.53
N PRO A 205 5.31 5.00 48.52
CA PRO A 205 5.34 5.85 49.70
C PRO A 205 4.74 5.07 50.89
N PRO A 206 5.30 5.23 52.10
CA PRO A 206 4.75 4.58 53.28
C PRO A 206 3.26 4.92 53.43
N PRO A 207 2.45 4.00 53.96
CA PRO A 207 1.02 4.21 54.11
C PRO A 207 0.73 5.47 54.95
N LEU A 208 -0.40 6.13 54.69
CA LEU A 208 -0.78 7.37 55.39
C LEU A 208 -0.86 7.21 56.92
N SER A 209 -1.03 5.99 57.43
CA SER A 209 -0.96 5.66 58.85
C SER A 209 0.41 5.88 59.49
N GLU A 210 1.48 5.88 58.69
CA GLU A 210 2.86 6.17 59.11
C GLU A 210 3.24 7.64 58.84
N ALA A 211 2.31 8.44 58.32
CA ALA A 211 2.56 9.85 58.08
C ALA A 211 2.67 10.60 59.41
N VAL A 212 3.82 11.26 59.62
CA VAL A 212 4.05 12.14 60.75
C VAL A 212 3.66 13.56 60.34
N PRO A 213 2.88 14.30 61.17
CA PRO A 213 2.60 15.71 60.92
C PRO A 213 3.89 16.50 60.68
N LEU A 214 3.87 17.37 59.68
CA LEU A 214 5.02 18.20 59.28
C LEU A 214 5.74 18.92 60.45
N PRO A 215 5.04 19.42 61.50
CA PRO A 215 5.69 20.02 62.66
C PRO A 215 6.55 19.03 63.46
N GLU A 216 6.08 17.80 63.64
CA GLU A 216 6.79 16.74 64.37
C GLU A 216 7.96 16.18 63.55
N MET A 217 7.79 16.08 62.23
CA MET A 217 8.86 15.67 61.30
C MET A 217 10.03 16.66 61.30
N LYS A 218 9.74 17.97 61.35
CA LYS A 218 10.75 19.05 61.40
C LYS A 218 11.47 19.13 62.74
N ALA A 219 10.80 18.76 63.84
CA ALA A 219 11.40 18.73 65.17
C ALA A 219 12.39 17.56 65.34
N ASN A 220 12.10 16.42 64.71
CA ASN A 220 12.86 15.17 64.91
C ASN A 220 13.92 14.90 63.83
N ASN A 221 13.97 15.68 62.75
CA ASN A 221 14.94 15.46 61.66
C ASN A 221 15.73 16.74 61.32
N PRO A 222 17.03 16.81 61.61
CA PRO A 222 17.85 18.00 61.37
C PRO A 222 17.98 18.37 59.89
N ALA A 223 17.69 17.47 58.95
CA ALA A 223 17.73 17.74 57.52
C ALA A 223 16.67 18.76 57.05
N PHE A 224 15.57 18.92 57.80
CA PHE A 224 14.47 19.84 57.44
C PHE A 224 14.53 21.19 58.16
N ALA A 225 15.44 21.38 59.12
CA ALA A 225 15.60 22.63 59.85
C ALA A 225 16.17 23.76 58.97
N HIS A 226 16.97 23.42 57.95
CA HIS A 226 17.63 24.41 57.07
C HIS A 226 16.77 24.89 55.89
N ALA A 227 15.62 24.27 55.62
CA ALA A 227 14.76 24.66 54.49
C ALA A 227 13.85 25.87 54.79
N ALA A 228 13.72 26.29 56.05
CA ALA A 228 12.81 27.37 56.45
C ALA A 228 13.41 28.79 56.33
N SER A 229 14.72 28.92 56.08
CA SER A 229 15.40 30.22 56.06
C SER A 229 15.50 30.87 54.67
N ALA A 230 14.98 30.25 53.61
CA ALA A 230 15.12 30.76 52.24
C ALA A 230 13.92 31.60 51.72
N THR A 231 12.92 31.88 52.55
CA THR A 231 11.71 32.59 52.10
C THR A 231 11.33 33.72 53.04
N GLN A 232 12.05 34.84 52.97
CA GLN A 232 11.55 36.18 53.32
C GLN A 232 12.58 37.27 52.97
N HIS A 233 12.44 37.91 51.80
CA HIS A 233 12.81 39.31 51.65
C HIS A 233 11.89 40.02 50.63
N ASN A 234 11.24 41.07 51.13
CA ASN A 234 10.58 42.22 50.48
C ASN A 234 9.09 42.13 50.09
N GLY A 235 8.24 42.63 51.01
CA GLY A 235 7.23 43.66 50.69
C GLY A 235 7.90 45.05 50.68
N ALA A 236 7.28 46.17 50.35
CA ALA A 236 5.93 46.54 49.94
C ALA A 236 6.04 47.96 49.30
N ASP A 237 5.10 48.32 48.42
CA ASP A 237 4.28 49.55 48.48
C ASP A 237 3.82 50.11 47.11
N ASP A 238 2.48 50.18 47.05
CA ASP A 238 1.59 51.23 46.55
C ASP A 238 1.48 51.69 45.08
N SER A 239 0.35 51.25 44.49
CA SER A 239 -0.81 52.07 44.08
C SER A 239 -0.79 52.99 42.83
N ALA A 240 -1.64 52.58 41.89
CA ALA A 240 -2.58 53.35 41.04
C ALA A 240 -2.12 54.01 39.70
N SER A 241 -2.61 53.46 38.57
CA SER A 241 -3.66 54.05 37.70
C SER A 241 -3.50 53.71 36.20
N HIS A 242 -4.65 53.60 35.51
CA HIS A 242 -4.89 53.27 34.09
C HIS A 242 -4.22 54.21 33.06
N HIS A 243 -3.69 53.66 31.95
CA HIS A 243 -4.36 53.66 30.62
C HIS A 243 -3.47 53.06 29.50
N HIS A 244 -4.10 52.20 28.68
CA HIS A 244 -3.96 51.99 27.23
C HIS A 244 -2.87 52.77 26.45
N ASP A 245 -1.97 52.08 25.72
CA ASP A 245 -2.15 51.69 24.31
C ASP A 245 -0.87 51.15 23.63
N ASP A 246 -1.11 50.13 22.79
CA ASP A 246 -0.52 49.74 21.50
C ASP A 246 0.99 49.47 21.25
N ALA A 247 1.19 48.57 20.29
CA ALA A 247 2.34 47.68 20.09
C ALA A 247 3.60 48.28 19.45
N SER A 248 4.77 47.88 19.97
CA SER A 248 6.08 47.87 19.27
C SER A 248 6.20 46.61 18.41
N GLU A 249 6.50 46.70 17.12
CA GLU A 249 7.82 46.93 16.49
C GLU A 249 8.76 45.71 16.49
N ARG A 250 9.09 45.31 15.25
CA ARG A 250 10.39 44.81 14.74
C ARG A 250 10.82 43.33 14.90
N ALA A 251 11.03 42.78 13.70
CA ALA A 251 12.31 42.27 13.18
C ALA A 251 12.53 40.74 13.11
N SER A 252 12.77 40.33 11.86
CA SER A 252 13.26 39.07 11.26
C SER A 252 14.64 38.64 11.84
N PRO A 253 15.29 37.49 11.48
CA PRO A 253 15.44 36.93 10.13
C PRO A 253 15.57 35.39 9.97
N THR A 254 15.60 34.97 8.71
CA THR A 254 15.92 33.65 8.13
C THR A 254 17.39 33.22 8.30
N PRO A 255 17.73 31.95 8.00
CA PRO A 255 19.03 31.66 7.42
C PRO A 255 18.98 30.80 6.13
N SER A 256 19.91 31.13 5.25
CA SER A 256 20.22 30.54 3.95
C SER A 256 21.43 29.59 4.01
N ARG A 257 21.27 28.43 3.36
CA ARG A 257 22.23 27.58 2.59
C ARG A 257 23.73 27.93 2.60
N THR A 258 24.56 26.93 2.93
CA THR A 258 25.92 26.72 2.38
C THR A 258 26.30 25.24 2.41
N SER A 259 26.79 24.72 1.27
CA SER A 259 27.54 23.45 1.15
C SER A 259 29.04 23.71 1.27
N PRO A 260 29.85 22.67 1.53
CA PRO A 260 31.00 22.47 0.64
C PRO A 260 31.27 20.99 0.27
N HIS A 261 32.00 20.89 -0.83
CA HIS A 261 32.47 19.72 -1.59
C HIS A 261 33.73 19.13 -0.94
N LEU A 262 33.92 17.80 -0.92
CA LEU A 262 35.26 17.19 -0.87
C LEU A 262 35.25 15.80 -1.51
N ALA A 263 36.11 15.63 -2.51
CA ALA A 263 36.35 14.40 -3.25
C ALA A 263 37.43 13.56 -2.55
N ALA A 264 37.28 12.24 -2.55
CA ALA A 264 38.33 11.31 -2.14
C ALA A 264 38.63 10.32 -3.28
N SER A 265 39.92 10.27 -3.63
CA SER A 265 40.55 9.45 -4.65
C SER A 265 40.86 8.05 -4.08
N ILE A 266 40.64 6.99 -4.86
CA ILE A 266 41.00 5.60 -4.49
C ILE A 266 41.94 5.06 -5.57
N GLN A 267 43.12 4.59 -5.16
CA GLN A 267 44.05 3.80 -5.97
C GLN A 267 43.81 2.29 -5.75
N PRO A 268 44.12 1.41 -6.73
CA PRO A 268 43.94 -0.03 -6.61
C PRO A 268 45.13 -0.73 -5.95
N ILE A 269 44.84 -1.78 -5.18
CA ILE A 269 45.81 -2.69 -4.55
C ILE A 269 46.12 -3.83 -5.55
N ALA A 270 47.41 -4.09 -5.75
CA ALA A 270 47.94 -5.16 -6.60
C ALA A 270 47.96 -6.50 -5.86
N GLU A 271 47.82 -7.57 -6.66
CA GLU A 271 47.94 -8.98 -6.31
C GLU A 271 49.38 -9.34 -5.87
N GLU A 272 49.48 -10.19 -4.84
CA GLU A 272 50.50 -11.25 -4.73
C GLU A 272 49.92 -12.43 -3.93
#